data_AF-A0A9W9G754-F1
#
_entry.id   AF-A0A9W9G754-F1
#
_cell.length_a   1.000
_cell.length_b   1.000
_cell.length_c   1.000
_cell.angle_alpha   90.00
_cell.angle_beta   90.00
_cell.angle_gamma   90.00
#
_symmetry.space_group_name_H-M   'P 1'
#
loop_
_entity.id
_entity.type
_entity.pdbx_description
1 polymer ?
#
loop_
_entity_poly.entity_id
_entity_poly.type
_entity_poly.pdbx_seq_one_letter_code
_entity_poly.pdbx_strand_id
1 'polypeptide(L)'
;MSGISPRLRAQMQKVPEFQEPVIYSTDKNAFKTFHRRVAATLSMLRVHNNARIWKHILTKLSDDHVFHFMCVGTPYRVKALLDRPHPPTFEELNDLQSDWQEVHNPGVYLKMLKVDTERHPQFDPHHVYVGSGIRSPGGMAKRKEEHLDPLLRKQLSKLQKEIVETNPVITWGTLFLLEKARGTMVMQNKLKCLVAEAILSTMLCAYAPRLDAKNEHLNSFIFDSDQVNWTGVLSHCPFNESTHIDWPRWYLKAIKDGLIVLNTDSTDTEARAPYVVRQDIRSTQDRPFETEEEAHDREYQRRCYEERMNVWDPEDLKDARARATELQRIRRNARTPYQIERDRKIHRERQRRKAAARTPDENEANKKYYREKFRGIRANETAADKKKASDRSKKEWAEKSPEEKAAISQRQKEYRQTLSEVQRARALEKLKARELRYAEERKLKKASKS
;
A
#
# COMPACT_ATOMS: atom_id res chain seq x y z
N MET A 1 35.96 23.64 15.35
CA MET A 1 35.14 22.57 14.76
C MET A 1 34.49 21.69 15.84
N SER A 2 33.52 22.21 16.61
CA SER A 2 32.90 21.43 17.69
C SER A 2 31.43 21.80 17.83
N GLY A 3 30.55 20.99 17.24
CA GLY A 3 29.13 21.30 17.16
C GLY A 3 28.21 20.08 17.23
N ILE A 4 28.61 19.01 17.92
CA ILE A 4 27.70 17.88 18.17
C ILE A 4 27.43 17.81 19.67
N SER A 5 26.17 18.07 20.02
CA SER A 5 25.65 17.97 21.38
C SER A 5 25.94 16.59 21.99
N PRO A 6 26.38 16.50 23.26
CA PRO A 6 26.55 15.23 23.97
C PRO A 6 25.31 14.32 23.93
N ARG A 7 24.13 14.94 23.81
CA ARG A 7 22.84 14.25 23.69
C ARG A 7 22.66 13.54 22.34
N LEU A 8 23.21 14.11 21.27
CA LEU A 8 23.25 13.48 19.95
C LEU A 8 24.24 12.30 19.94
N ARG A 9 25.39 12.48 20.62
CA ARG A 9 26.42 11.44 20.75
C ARG A 9 25.91 10.21 21.52
N ALA A 10 25.10 10.42 22.57
CA ALA A 10 24.46 9.34 23.32
C ALA A 10 23.29 8.66 22.58
N GLN A 11 22.61 9.35 21.66
CA GLN A 11 21.60 8.74 20.79
C GLN A 11 22.21 7.89 19.68
N MET A 12 23.41 8.25 19.19
CA MET A 12 24.14 7.46 18.19
C MET A 12 24.71 6.16 18.77
N GLN A 13 24.88 6.04 20.09
CA GLN A 13 25.36 4.82 20.76
C GLN A 13 24.26 3.79 21.09
N LYS A 14 22.99 4.07 20.77
CA LYS A 14 21.86 3.14 20.96
C LYS A 14 21.26 2.64 19.64
N VAL A 15 21.99 2.77 18.53
CA VAL A 15 21.63 2.12 17.28
C VAL A 15 22.03 0.64 17.43
N PRO A 16 21.11 -0.32 17.25
CA PRO A 16 21.48 -1.73 17.22
C PRO A 16 22.59 -1.92 16.19
N GLU A 17 23.56 -2.77 16.50
CA GLU A 17 24.74 -3.05 15.68
C GLU A 17 24.41 -2.96 14.19
N PHE A 18 25.18 -2.11 13.51
CA PHE A 18 25.14 -1.91 12.08
C PHE A 18 25.31 -3.29 11.44
N GLN A 19 24.21 -3.90 10.97
CA GLN A 19 24.30 -5.01 10.03
C GLN A 19 25.21 -4.53 8.89
N GLU A 20 26.21 -5.32 8.55
CA GLU A 20 27.15 -5.00 7.48
C GLU A 20 26.39 -4.45 6.28
N PRO A 21 26.87 -3.36 5.64
CA PRO A 21 26.17 -2.80 4.50
C PRO A 21 25.97 -3.90 3.46
N VAL A 22 24.72 -4.16 3.07
CA VAL A 22 24.42 -5.06 1.97
C VAL A 22 25.22 -4.56 0.77
N ILE A 23 26.25 -5.32 0.39
CA ILE A 23 27.15 -4.93 -0.68
C ILE A 23 26.41 -5.11 -2.00
N TYR A 24 25.92 -4.02 -2.59
CA TYR A 24 25.36 -4.03 -3.93
C TYR A 24 26.50 -4.06 -4.95
N SER A 25 26.94 -5.26 -5.36
CA SER A 25 27.89 -5.37 -6.48
C SER A 25 27.22 -4.90 -7.78
N THR A 26 27.88 -3.95 -8.47
CA THR A 26 27.50 -3.41 -9.78
C THR A 26 28.31 -4.02 -10.93
N ASP A 27 29.19 -4.99 -10.65
CA ASP A 27 29.99 -5.64 -11.68
C ASP A 27 29.08 -6.41 -12.64
N LYS A 28 28.96 -5.92 -13.88
CA LYS A 28 28.13 -6.52 -14.94
C LYS A 28 28.60 -7.94 -15.32
N ASN A 29 29.85 -8.30 -15.01
CA ASN A 29 30.40 -9.63 -15.26
C ASN A 29 30.16 -10.60 -14.10
N ALA A 30 29.89 -10.09 -12.90
CA ALA A 30 29.37 -10.89 -11.80
C ALA A 30 27.88 -11.13 -12.05
N PHE A 31 27.43 -12.37 -11.96
CA PHE A 31 26.03 -12.79 -12.15
C PHE A 31 25.47 -12.84 -13.59
N LYS A 32 26.23 -13.43 -14.52
CA LYS A 32 25.83 -13.56 -15.94
C LYS A 32 24.52 -14.33 -16.14
N THR A 33 24.29 -15.40 -15.37
CA THR A 33 23.08 -16.22 -15.46
C THR A 33 21.88 -15.45 -14.92
N PHE A 34 22.04 -14.74 -13.80
CA PHE A 34 21.00 -13.86 -13.26
C PHE A 34 20.55 -12.83 -14.31
N HIS A 35 21.48 -12.15 -14.97
CA HIS A 35 21.17 -11.18 -16.02
C HIS A 35 20.40 -11.82 -17.19
N ARG A 36 20.85 -13.00 -17.66
CA ARG A 36 20.15 -13.74 -18.71
C ARG A 36 18.73 -14.12 -18.31
N ARG A 37 18.51 -14.53 -17.06
CA ARG A 37 17.17 -14.86 -16.54
C ARG A 37 16.27 -13.63 -16.46
N VAL A 38 16.80 -12.49 -16.00
CA VAL A 38 16.05 -11.23 -16.03
C VAL A 38 15.62 -10.88 -17.46
N ALA A 39 16.52 -11.02 -18.43
CA ALA A 39 16.25 -10.74 -19.85
C ALA A 39 15.16 -11.66 -20.42
N ALA A 40 15.29 -12.97 -20.18
CA ALA A 40 14.34 -13.98 -20.62
C ALA A 40 12.96 -13.72 -20.01
N THR A 41 12.91 -13.48 -18.70
CA THR A 41 11.66 -13.18 -17.98
C THR A 41 11.00 -11.92 -18.52
N LEU A 42 11.77 -10.84 -18.74
CA LEU A 42 11.23 -9.59 -19.27
C LEU A 42 10.65 -9.77 -20.67
N SER A 43 11.31 -10.58 -21.51
CA SER A 43 10.83 -10.91 -22.86
C SER A 43 9.50 -11.67 -22.81
N MET A 44 9.38 -12.66 -21.91
CA MET A 44 8.12 -13.38 -21.67
C MET A 44 7.01 -12.44 -21.18
N LEU A 45 7.32 -11.57 -20.23
CA LEU A 45 6.37 -10.60 -19.68
C LEU A 45 5.88 -9.60 -20.74
N ARG A 46 6.70 -9.25 -21.74
CA ARG A 46 6.30 -8.33 -22.82
C ARG A 46 5.29 -8.94 -23.79
N VAL A 47 5.42 -10.23 -24.08
CA VAL A 47 4.50 -10.94 -24.99
C VAL A 47 3.25 -11.46 -24.27
N HIS A 48 3.28 -11.51 -22.94
CA HIS A 48 2.15 -11.92 -22.11
C HIS A 48 0.88 -11.08 -22.34
N ASN A 49 -0.28 -11.68 -22.09
CA ASN A 49 -1.58 -11.01 -22.17
C ASN A 49 -1.86 -10.09 -20.97
N ASN A 50 -1.02 -9.09 -20.75
CA ASN A 50 -1.19 -8.08 -19.71
C ASN A 50 -2.33 -7.10 -20.05
N ALA A 51 -2.78 -6.33 -19.05
CA ALA A 51 -3.63 -5.18 -19.30
C ALA A 51 -2.95 -4.19 -20.29
N ARG A 52 -3.75 -3.51 -21.13
CA ARG A 52 -3.26 -2.59 -22.20
C ARG A 52 -2.23 -1.58 -21.68
N ILE A 53 -2.42 -1.06 -20.47
CA ILE A 53 -1.49 -0.11 -19.83
C ILE A 53 -0.11 -0.72 -19.57
N TRP A 54 -0.05 -1.97 -19.12
CA TRP A 54 1.20 -2.66 -18.85
C TRP A 54 1.91 -3.09 -20.12
N LYS A 55 1.18 -3.53 -21.17
CA LYS A 55 1.77 -3.73 -22.49
C LYS A 55 2.48 -2.46 -22.96
N HIS A 56 1.81 -1.31 -22.87
CA HIS A 56 2.42 -0.03 -23.23
C HIS A 56 3.67 0.28 -22.40
N ILE A 57 3.60 0.15 -21.07
CA ILE A 57 4.74 0.43 -20.17
C ILE A 57 5.93 -0.49 -20.47
N LEU A 58 5.70 -1.79 -20.59
CA LEU A 58 6.76 -2.78 -20.83
C LEU A 58 7.42 -2.61 -22.19
N THR A 59 6.69 -2.10 -23.20
CA THR A 59 7.27 -1.75 -24.52
C THR A 59 8.12 -0.48 -24.50
N LYS A 60 7.90 0.40 -23.51
CA LYS A 60 8.64 1.67 -23.36
C LYS A 60 9.81 1.59 -22.39
N LEU A 61 9.81 0.62 -21.48
CA LEU A 61 10.95 0.31 -20.61
C LEU A 61 12.08 -0.30 -21.44
N SER A 62 13.26 0.33 -21.42
CA SER A 62 14.46 -0.26 -22.01
C SER A 62 15.00 -1.39 -21.14
N ASP A 63 15.63 -2.37 -21.80
CA ASP A 63 16.25 -3.52 -21.13
C ASP A 63 17.32 -3.04 -20.14
N ASP A 64 18.18 -2.11 -20.57
CA ASP A 64 19.22 -1.51 -19.73
C ASP A 64 18.66 -0.88 -18.45
N HIS A 65 17.49 -0.22 -18.54
CA HIS A 65 16.86 0.36 -17.35
C HIS A 65 16.40 -0.73 -16.38
N VAL A 66 15.76 -1.78 -16.91
CA VAL A 66 15.32 -2.91 -16.10
C VAL A 66 16.50 -3.61 -15.44
N PHE A 67 17.55 -3.90 -16.21
CA PHE A 67 18.77 -4.50 -15.70
C PHE A 67 19.39 -3.63 -14.61
N HIS A 68 19.55 -2.33 -14.85
CA HIS A 68 20.18 -1.43 -13.90
C HIS A 68 19.46 -1.47 -12.54
N PHE A 69 18.14 -1.26 -12.52
CA PHE A 69 17.45 -1.27 -11.22
C PHE A 69 17.40 -2.65 -10.59
N MET A 70 17.29 -3.75 -11.38
CA MET A 70 17.34 -5.11 -10.83
C MET A 70 18.70 -5.39 -10.20
N CYS A 71 19.80 -5.00 -10.84
CA CYS A 71 21.15 -5.19 -10.31
C CYS A 71 21.38 -4.40 -9.02
N VAL A 72 20.90 -3.14 -8.99
CA VAL A 72 21.09 -2.25 -7.83
C VAL A 72 20.14 -2.61 -6.69
N GLY A 73 18.89 -2.97 -6.98
CA GLY A 73 17.87 -3.21 -5.95
C GLY A 73 17.86 -4.63 -5.40
N THR A 74 18.38 -5.63 -6.12
CA THR A 74 18.44 -7.02 -5.64
C THR A 74 19.69 -7.24 -4.78
N PRO A 75 19.54 -7.71 -3.52
CA PRO A 75 20.67 -8.01 -2.64
C PRO A 75 21.65 -9.03 -3.24
N TYR A 76 22.94 -8.92 -2.89
CA TYR A 76 23.99 -9.82 -3.40
C TYR A 76 23.67 -11.31 -3.22
N ARG A 77 23.23 -11.72 -2.02
CA ARG A 77 22.89 -13.14 -1.75
C ARG A 77 21.78 -13.65 -2.64
N VAL A 78 20.77 -12.81 -2.92
CA VAL A 78 19.67 -13.14 -3.83
C VAL A 78 20.19 -13.25 -5.27
N LYS A 79 21.03 -12.32 -5.73
CA LYS A 79 21.66 -12.41 -7.06
C LYS A 79 22.50 -13.68 -7.20
N ALA A 80 23.33 -13.98 -6.20
CA ALA A 80 24.17 -15.17 -6.18
C ALA A 80 23.35 -16.46 -6.21
N LEU A 81 22.25 -16.49 -5.45
CA LEU A 81 21.34 -17.63 -5.45
C LEU A 81 20.66 -17.81 -6.81
N LEU A 82 20.19 -16.72 -7.42
CA LEU A 82 19.54 -16.70 -8.72
C LEU A 82 20.50 -16.78 -9.93
N ASP A 83 21.81 -16.79 -9.71
CA ASP A 83 22.84 -16.96 -10.75
C ASP A 83 23.28 -18.43 -10.92
N ARG A 84 22.91 -19.30 -9.99
CA ARG A 84 23.25 -20.72 -10.03
C ARG A 84 22.56 -21.42 -11.20
N PRO A 85 23.13 -22.50 -11.77
CA PRO A 85 22.54 -23.21 -12.90
C PRO A 85 21.16 -23.80 -12.59
N HIS A 86 20.94 -24.26 -11.37
CA HIS A 86 19.69 -24.87 -10.90
C HIS A 86 18.82 -23.86 -10.13
N PRO A 87 17.50 -24.09 -10.01
CA PRO A 87 16.69 -23.28 -9.10
C PRO A 87 17.23 -23.44 -7.67
N PRO A 88 17.04 -22.43 -6.80
CA PRO A 88 17.31 -22.62 -5.38
C PRO A 88 16.48 -23.76 -4.82
N THR A 89 16.80 -24.26 -3.64
CA THR A 89 15.89 -25.10 -2.83
C THR A 89 15.07 -24.24 -1.86
N PHE A 90 13.97 -24.76 -1.32
CA PHE A 90 13.18 -24.06 -0.29
C PHE A 90 14.04 -23.65 0.91
N GLU A 91 14.95 -24.51 1.35
CA GLU A 91 15.85 -24.27 2.49
C GLU A 91 16.86 -23.16 2.16
N GLU A 92 17.40 -23.12 0.95
CA GLU A 92 18.27 -22.02 0.51
C GLU A 92 17.52 -20.68 0.39
N LEU A 93 16.24 -20.72 0.02
CA LEU A 93 15.37 -19.55 0.08
C LEU A 93 15.11 -19.14 1.54
N ASN A 94 14.91 -20.11 2.43
CA ASN A 94 14.67 -19.87 3.86
C ASN A 94 15.90 -19.25 4.55
N ASP A 95 17.11 -19.55 4.08
CA ASP A 95 18.35 -18.92 4.53
C ASP A 95 18.42 -17.41 4.21
N LEU A 96 17.55 -16.89 3.36
CA LEU A 96 17.38 -15.44 3.14
C LEU A 96 16.63 -14.75 4.28
N GLN A 97 16.12 -15.51 5.27
CA GLN A 97 15.44 -14.94 6.43
C GLN A 97 16.33 -14.00 7.24
N SER A 98 17.62 -14.29 7.33
CA SER A 98 18.60 -13.40 7.98
C SER A 98 18.70 -12.04 7.28
N ASP A 99 18.35 -11.98 6.00
CA ASP A 99 18.44 -10.79 5.16
C ASP A 99 17.11 -10.01 5.14
N TRP A 100 16.12 -10.42 5.94
CA TRP A 100 14.88 -9.68 6.09
C TRP A 100 15.16 -8.27 6.63
N GLN A 101 14.87 -7.27 5.82
CA GLN A 101 14.98 -5.88 6.23
C GLN A 101 13.61 -5.38 6.67
N GLU A 102 13.45 -5.15 7.96
CA GLU A 102 12.23 -4.56 8.52
C GLU A 102 12.21 -3.04 8.30
N VAL A 103 12.11 -2.66 7.02
CA VAL A 103 12.23 -1.27 6.58
C VAL A 103 10.91 -0.73 6.04
N HIS A 104 10.75 0.58 6.19
CA HIS A 104 9.64 1.35 5.60
C HIS A 104 9.85 1.70 4.12
N ASN A 105 10.84 1.07 3.50
CA ASN A 105 11.22 1.26 2.12
C ASN A 105 10.31 0.42 1.20
N PRO A 106 10.06 0.88 -0.04
CA PRO A 106 9.40 0.07 -1.04
C PRO A 106 10.34 -1.04 -1.52
N GLY A 107 9.81 -2.25 -1.69
CA GLY A 107 10.60 -3.41 -2.09
C GLY A 107 9.71 -4.60 -2.46
N VAL A 108 10.35 -5.71 -2.82
CA VAL A 108 9.75 -7.02 -3.08
C VAL A 108 10.24 -7.97 -2.01
N TYR A 109 9.30 -8.70 -1.41
CA TYR A 109 9.57 -9.69 -0.40
C TYR A 109 9.22 -11.09 -0.88
N LEU A 110 9.90 -12.07 -0.29
CA LEU A 110 9.55 -13.47 -0.32
C LEU A 110 8.88 -13.83 1.00
N LYS A 111 7.73 -14.49 0.95
CA LYS A 111 7.08 -15.12 2.08
C LYS A 111 7.13 -16.63 1.85
N MET A 112 7.70 -17.35 2.80
CA MET A 112 7.82 -18.81 2.78
C MET A 112 6.92 -19.39 3.85
N LEU A 113 6.22 -20.47 3.52
CA LEU A 113 5.31 -21.16 4.43
C LEU A 113 5.67 -22.64 4.45
N LYS A 114 6.00 -23.15 5.64
CA LYS A 114 6.25 -24.57 5.88
C LYS A 114 5.05 -25.18 6.61
N VAL A 115 4.39 -26.13 5.96
CA VAL A 115 3.17 -26.79 6.45
C VAL A 115 3.55 -28.09 7.14
N ASP A 116 2.90 -28.39 8.26
CA ASP A 116 2.98 -29.69 8.92
C ASP A 116 2.11 -30.70 8.14
N THR A 117 2.76 -31.49 7.28
CA THR A 117 2.09 -32.47 6.42
C THR A 117 1.57 -33.70 7.17
N GLU A 118 2.03 -33.96 8.40
CA GLU A 118 1.46 -35.02 9.23
C GLU A 118 0.02 -34.65 9.63
N ARG A 119 -0.21 -33.36 9.91
CA ARG A 119 -1.53 -32.83 10.26
C ARG A 119 -2.36 -32.46 9.04
N HIS A 120 -1.72 -32.08 7.95
CA HIS A 120 -2.39 -31.59 6.74
C HIS A 120 -1.81 -32.25 5.47
N PRO A 121 -2.05 -33.56 5.26
CA PRO A 121 -1.45 -34.33 4.17
C PRO A 121 -1.92 -33.90 2.77
N GLN A 122 -2.97 -33.09 2.67
CA GLN A 122 -3.49 -32.56 1.40
C GLN A 122 -2.67 -31.41 0.81
N PHE A 123 -1.73 -30.84 1.58
CA PHE A 123 -0.88 -29.73 1.12
C PHE A 123 0.57 -30.19 0.95
N ASP A 124 1.26 -29.52 0.04
CA ASP A 124 2.71 -29.65 -0.06
C ASP A 124 3.40 -29.10 1.21
N PRO A 125 4.55 -29.65 1.60
CA PRO A 125 5.25 -29.18 2.81
C PRO A 125 5.75 -27.75 2.68
N HIS A 126 6.00 -27.27 1.46
CA HIS A 126 6.71 -26.03 1.20
C HIS A 126 5.97 -25.15 0.21
N HIS A 127 5.70 -23.91 0.61
CA HIS A 127 5.03 -22.93 -0.24
C HIS A 127 5.75 -21.60 -0.27
N VAL A 128 5.74 -20.93 -1.43
CA VAL A 128 6.35 -19.60 -1.59
C VAL A 128 5.36 -18.59 -2.18
N TYR A 129 5.48 -17.35 -1.73
CA TYR A 129 4.74 -16.21 -2.22
C TYR A 129 5.68 -15.02 -2.40
N VAL A 130 5.64 -14.42 -3.57
CA VAL A 130 6.34 -13.16 -3.85
C VAL A 130 5.32 -12.03 -3.86
N GLY A 131 5.67 -10.91 -3.22
CA GLY A 131 4.81 -9.73 -3.19
C GLY A 131 5.59 -8.43 -3.04
N SER A 132 4.94 -7.29 -3.27
CA SER A 132 5.59 -5.97 -3.10
C SER A 132 4.99 -5.11 -1.98
N GLY A 133 5.88 -4.39 -1.29
CA GLY A 133 5.58 -3.46 -0.20
C GLY A 133 5.34 -2.02 -0.69
N ILE A 134 4.50 -1.82 -1.71
CA ILE A 134 4.34 -0.51 -2.40
C ILE A 134 3.11 0.29 -1.97
N ARG A 135 2.14 -0.36 -1.32
CA ARG A 135 0.86 0.24 -0.90
C ARG A 135 1.00 0.77 0.52
N SER A 136 0.47 1.97 0.80
CA SER A 136 0.46 2.64 2.11
C SER A 136 1.80 3.23 2.61
N PRO A 137 1.77 4.23 3.52
CA PRO A 137 2.96 4.55 4.32
C PRO A 137 3.34 3.30 5.13
N GLY A 138 4.59 2.84 5.01
CA GLY A 138 5.12 1.76 5.85
C GLY A 138 5.92 0.67 5.13
N GLY A 139 5.92 0.63 3.79
CA GLY A 139 6.82 -0.22 2.99
C GLY A 139 6.64 -1.73 3.22
N MET A 140 7.74 -2.47 3.14
CA MET A 140 7.76 -3.93 3.38
C MET A 140 7.34 -4.30 4.82
N ALA A 141 7.76 -3.53 5.83
CA ALA A 141 7.41 -3.78 7.22
C ALA A 141 5.88 -3.80 7.45
N LYS A 142 5.17 -2.80 6.92
CA LYS A 142 3.71 -2.76 6.99
C LYS A 142 3.07 -3.91 6.21
N ARG A 143 3.63 -4.28 5.07
CA ARG A 143 3.06 -5.37 4.27
C ARG A 143 3.20 -6.73 4.97
N LYS A 144 4.29 -6.95 5.70
CA LYS A 144 4.44 -8.10 6.61
C LYS A 144 3.36 -8.09 7.70
N GLU A 145 3.13 -6.96 8.36
CA GLU A 145 2.05 -6.79 9.36
C GLU A 145 0.67 -7.16 8.78
N GLU A 146 0.34 -6.67 7.57
CA GLU A 146 -0.92 -6.97 6.88
C GLU A 146 -1.12 -8.47 6.59
N HIS A 147 -0.04 -9.20 6.32
CA HIS A 147 -0.11 -10.65 6.11
C HIS A 147 -0.22 -11.43 7.42
N LEU A 148 0.39 -10.93 8.50
CA LEU A 148 0.35 -11.58 9.81
C LEU A 148 -0.97 -11.34 10.53
N ASP A 149 -1.56 -10.15 10.43
CA ASP A 149 -2.80 -9.78 11.12
C ASP A 149 -4.04 -10.45 10.48
N PRO A 150 -4.71 -11.40 11.18
CA PRO A 150 -5.91 -12.08 10.70
C PRO A 150 -7.03 -11.14 10.26
N LEU A 151 -7.16 -9.96 10.89
CA LEU A 151 -8.20 -8.97 10.58
C LEU A 151 -7.89 -8.20 9.28
N LEU A 152 -6.63 -8.17 8.85
CA LEU A 152 -6.14 -7.47 7.67
C LEU A 152 -5.90 -8.38 6.46
N ARG A 153 -5.94 -9.71 6.64
CA ARG A 153 -5.83 -10.76 5.58
C ARG A 153 -6.92 -10.75 4.49
N LYS A 154 -7.69 -9.66 4.34
CA LYS A 154 -8.81 -9.54 3.39
C LYS A 154 -8.43 -9.73 1.92
N GLN A 155 -7.14 -9.70 1.59
CA GLN A 155 -6.61 -9.77 0.22
C GLN A 155 -5.85 -11.08 -0.09
N LEU A 156 -5.89 -12.09 0.79
CA LEU A 156 -5.29 -13.39 0.47
C LEU A 156 -6.10 -14.12 -0.61
N SER A 157 -5.41 -14.82 -1.50
CA SER A 157 -6.05 -15.77 -2.42
C SER A 157 -6.72 -16.91 -1.65
N LYS A 158 -7.64 -17.65 -2.28
CA LYS A 158 -8.30 -18.80 -1.64
C LYS A 158 -7.27 -19.82 -1.11
N LEU A 159 -6.32 -20.23 -1.95
CA LEU A 159 -5.25 -21.15 -1.57
C LEU A 159 -4.39 -20.61 -0.42
N GLN A 160 -4.07 -19.32 -0.42
CA GLN A 160 -3.32 -18.71 0.68
C GLN A 160 -4.09 -18.72 2.00
N LYS A 161 -5.42 -18.57 1.97
CA LYS A 161 -6.24 -18.66 3.18
C LYS A 161 -6.21 -20.08 3.73
N GLU A 162 -6.45 -21.06 2.87
CA GLU A 162 -6.44 -22.49 3.22
C GLU A 162 -5.09 -22.91 3.82
N ILE A 163 -3.97 -22.52 3.21
CA ILE A 163 -2.63 -22.81 3.75
C ILE A 163 -2.40 -22.07 5.07
N VAL A 164 -2.81 -20.81 5.20
CA VAL A 164 -2.59 -20.06 6.46
C VAL A 164 -3.43 -20.63 7.61
N GLU A 165 -4.58 -21.23 7.33
CA GLU A 165 -5.42 -21.92 8.31
C GLU A 165 -4.76 -23.17 8.90
N THR A 166 -3.75 -23.74 8.24
CA THR A 166 -2.94 -24.85 8.79
C THR A 166 -1.93 -24.40 9.86
N ASN A 167 -1.88 -23.10 10.19
CA ASN A 167 -0.88 -22.49 11.06
C ASN A 167 0.58 -22.83 10.66
N PRO A 168 0.99 -22.56 9.41
CA PRO A 168 2.32 -22.91 8.94
C PRO A 168 3.39 -22.07 9.66
N VAL A 169 4.63 -22.57 9.66
CA VAL A 169 5.79 -21.75 10.02
C VAL A 169 6.03 -20.76 8.90
N ILE A 170 6.02 -19.45 9.21
CA ILE A 170 6.15 -18.38 8.22
C ILE A 170 7.49 -17.67 8.39
N THR A 171 8.28 -17.65 7.33
CA THR A 171 9.54 -16.91 7.25
C THR A 171 9.49 -15.91 6.08
N TRP A 172 10.39 -14.93 6.10
CA TRP A 172 10.35 -13.78 5.20
C TRP A 172 11.75 -13.46 4.70
N GLY A 173 11.91 -13.16 3.41
CA GLY A 173 13.17 -12.72 2.81
C GLY A 173 13.01 -11.42 2.03
N THR A 174 14.08 -10.63 1.92
CA THR A 174 14.12 -9.44 1.05
C THR A 174 14.64 -9.86 -0.32
N LEU A 175 13.83 -9.71 -1.38
CA LEU A 175 14.27 -10.01 -2.75
C LEU A 175 14.74 -8.77 -3.52
N PHE A 176 14.15 -7.63 -3.22
CA PHE A 176 14.43 -6.38 -3.91
C PHE A 176 14.10 -5.21 -3.00
N LEU A 177 14.94 -4.18 -2.98
CA LEU A 177 14.73 -3.01 -2.15
C LEU A 177 15.14 -1.73 -2.87
N LEU A 178 14.35 -0.68 -2.70
CA LEU A 178 14.69 0.66 -3.16
C LEU A 178 14.67 1.63 -1.99
N GLU A 179 15.46 2.68 -2.08
CA GLU A 179 15.38 3.76 -1.11
C GLU A 179 14.01 4.44 -1.14
N LYS A 180 13.65 5.05 -0.01
CA LYS A 180 12.39 5.77 0.12
C LYS A 180 12.39 7.06 -0.71
N ALA A 181 11.73 7.00 -1.85
CA ALA A 181 11.51 8.15 -2.71
C ALA A 181 10.55 9.20 -2.13
N ARG A 182 10.66 10.44 -2.64
CA ARG A 182 9.73 11.56 -2.39
C ARG A 182 9.19 12.10 -3.72
N GLY A 183 8.02 12.74 -3.70
CA GLY A 183 7.45 13.39 -4.88
C GLY A 183 7.10 12.42 -6.02
N THR A 184 7.52 12.75 -7.23
CA THR A 184 7.29 11.96 -8.46
C THR A 184 8.06 10.63 -8.46
N MET A 185 9.24 10.57 -7.81
CA MET A 185 10.05 9.36 -7.67
C MET A 185 9.31 8.23 -6.95
N VAL A 186 8.30 8.56 -6.12
CA VAL A 186 7.46 7.55 -5.47
C VAL A 186 6.78 6.66 -6.50
N MET A 187 6.26 7.24 -7.59
CA MET A 187 5.54 6.49 -8.61
C MET A 187 6.50 5.62 -9.43
N GLN A 188 7.70 6.14 -9.73
CA GLN A 188 8.75 5.36 -10.39
C GLN A 188 9.22 4.19 -9.52
N ASN A 189 9.42 4.38 -8.21
CA ASN A 189 9.79 3.27 -7.33
C ASN A 189 8.69 2.21 -7.24
N LYS A 190 7.41 2.63 -7.23
CA LYS A 190 6.30 1.67 -7.31
C LYS A 190 6.32 0.88 -8.60
N LEU A 191 6.55 1.54 -9.73
CA LEU A 191 6.69 0.88 -11.03
C LEU A 191 7.83 -0.13 -11.01
N LYS A 192 9.03 0.29 -10.57
CA LYS A 192 10.21 -0.59 -10.46
C LYS A 192 9.94 -1.80 -9.58
N CYS A 193 9.32 -1.61 -8.41
CA CYS A 193 8.94 -2.70 -7.51
C CYS A 193 7.95 -3.69 -8.16
N LEU A 194 7.00 -3.23 -8.96
CA LEU A 194 6.04 -4.12 -9.62
C LEU A 194 6.67 -4.90 -10.76
N VAL A 195 7.57 -4.27 -11.51
CA VAL A 195 8.34 -4.97 -12.53
C VAL A 195 9.26 -6.01 -11.88
N ALA A 196 9.94 -5.64 -10.79
CA ALA A 196 10.74 -6.56 -10.00
C ALA A 196 9.90 -7.71 -9.41
N GLU A 197 8.70 -7.43 -8.88
CA GLU A 197 7.77 -8.44 -8.37
C GLU A 197 7.38 -9.44 -9.45
N ALA A 198 6.99 -8.97 -10.64
CA ALA A 198 6.64 -9.86 -11.74
C ALA A 198 7.83 -10.72 -12.20
N ILE A 199 9.02 -10.11 -12.32
CA ILE A 199 10.25 -10.84 -12.71
C ILE A 199 10.59 -11.92 -11.68
N LEU A 200 10.68 -11.54 -10.40
CA LEU A 200 11.08 -12.43 -9.32
C LEU A 200 10.04 -13.52 -9.05
N SER A 201 8.74 -13.21 -9.19
CA SER A 201 7.67 -14.21 -9.07
C SER A 201 7.79 -15.29 -10.15
N THR A 202 8.10 -14.88 -11.38
CA THR A 202 8.28 -15.79 -12.52
C THR A 202 9.55 -16.61 -12.34
N MET A 203 10.67 -15.99 -11.99
CA MET A 203 11.94 -16.68 -11.75
C MET A 203 11.84 -17.72 -10.63
N LEU A 204 11.13 -17.41 -9.54
CA LEU A 204 10.97 -18.32 -8.39
C LEU A 204 9.79 -19.29 -8.54
N CYS A 205 9.10 -19.29 -9.68
CA CYS A 205 7.91 -20.11 -9.91
C CYS A 205 6.88 -19.96 -8.76
N ALA A 206 6.72 -18.73 -8.27
CA ALA A 206 5.91 -18.42 -7.09
C ALA A 206 4.40 -18.39 -7.39
N TYR A 207 4.00 -18.63 -8.64
CA TYR A 207 2.62 -18.69 -9.06
C TYR A 207 1.95 -20.00 -8.64
N ALA A 208 0.66 -19.93 -8.32
CA ALA A 208 -0.13 -21.11 -8.04
C ALA A 208 -0.34 -21.95 -9.31
N PRO A 209 -0.35 -23.29 -9.22
CA PRO A 209 -0.62 -24.16 -10.37
C PRO A 209 -2.01 -23.91 -10.99
N ARG A 210 -2.96 -23.38 -10.22
CA ARG A 210 -4.27 -22.90 -10.70
C ARG A 210 -4.23 -21.43 -11.11
N LEU A 211 -3.28 -21.05 -11.96
CA LEU A 211 -3.39 -19.80 -12.70
C LEU A 211 -4.61 -19.89 -13.64
N ASP A 212 -5.31 -18.79 -13.86
CA ASP A 212 -6.29 -18.69 -14.95
C ASP A 212 -5.61 -19.17 -16.26
N ALA A 213 -6.30 -19.92 -17.12
CA ALA A 213 -5.73 -20.51 -18.35
C ALA A 213 -4.99 -19.48 -19.21
N LYS A 214 -5.39 -18.20 -19.09
CA LYS A 214 -4.73 -17.06 -19.73
C LYS A 214 -3.29 -16.78 -19.25
N ASN A 215 -2.90 -17.28 -18.08
CA ASN A 215 -1.62 -17.02 -17.42
C ASN A 215 -0.79 -18.29 -17.22
N GLU A 216 -1.27 -19.46 -17.65
CA GLU A 216 -0.58 -20.74 -17.49
C GLU A 216 0.82 -20.72 -18.14
N HIS A 217 0.99 -19.97 -19.23
CA HIS A 217 2.28 -19.74 -19.88
C HIS A 217 3.23 -18.80 -19.12
N LEU A 218 2.79 -18.03 -18.10
CA LEU A 218 3.73 -17.37 -17.16
C LEU A 218 4.27 -18.35 -16.12
N ASN A 219 3.57 -19.47 -15.94
CA ASN A 219 4.09 -20.61 -15.23
C ASN A 219 5.04 -21.43 -16.10
N SER A 220 5.41 -20.97 -17.31
CA SER A 220 6.44 -21.64 -18.10
C SER A 220 7.78 -21.40 -17.40
N PHE A 221 8.13 -22.36 -16.57
CA PHE A 221 9.29 -22.38 -15.74
C PHE A 221 10.54 -21.95 -16.54
N ILE A 222 11.33 -21.02 -15.99
CA ILE A 222 12.69 -20.75 -16.50
C ILE A 222 13.64 -21.91 -16.15
N PHE A 223 13.20 -22.76 -15.23
CA PHE A 223 13.85 -23.97 -14.74
C PHE A 223 13.04 -25.20 -15.17
N ASP A 224 13.57 -26.41 -15.06
CA ASP A 224 12.69 -27.58 -15.17
C ASP A 224 11.82 -27.66 -13.90
N SER A 225 10.49 -27.80 -14.07
CA SER A 225 9.52 -27.85 -12.95
C SER A 225 9.88 -28.90 -11.91
N ASP A 226 10.48 -29.98 -12.36
CA ASP A 226 10.84 -31.14 -11.54
C ASP A 226 12.01 -30.87 -10.60
N GLN A 227 12.73 -29.75 -10.80
CA GLN A 227 13.82 -29.31 -9.93
C GLN A 227 13.35 -28.40 -8.78
N VAL A 228 12.11 -27.94 -8.79
CA VAL A 228 11.56 -27.04 -7.77
C VAL A 228 10.90 -27.85 -6.67
N ASN A 229 11.35 -27.69 -5.42
CA ASN A 229 10.84 -28.44 -4.25
C ASN A 229 9.85 -27.64 -3.37
N TRP A 230 9.13 -26.68 -3.97
CA TRP A 230 8.05 -25.91 -3.34
C TRP A 230 6.92 -25.62 -4.32
N THR A 231 5.78 -25.20 -3.77
CA THR A 231 4.61 -24.80 -4.53
C THR A 231 4.36 -23.29 -4.40
N GLY A 232 4.27 -22.60 -5.53
CA GLY A 232 3.87 -21.20 -5.58
C GLY A 232 2.42 -21.00 -5.13
N VAL A 233 2.12 -19.85 -4.50
CA VAL A 233 0.75 -19.53 -4.04
C VAL A 233 0.24 -18.16 -4.52
N LEU A 234 1.00 -17.49 -5.39
CA LEU A 234 0.58 -16.25 -6.03
C LEU A 234 -0.46 -16.56 -7.12
N SER A 235 -1.68 -16.08 -6.95
CA SER A 235 -2.81 -16.40 -7.85
C SER A 235 -3.01 -15.40 -8.98
N HIS A 236 -2.12 -14.41 -9.13
CA HIS A 236 -2.27 -13.34 -10.13
C HIS A 236 -0.90 -12.87 -10.62
N CYS A 237 -0.82 -12.48 -11.89
CA CYS A 237 0.32 -11.68 -12.36
C CYS A 237 0.18 -10.24 -11.81
N PRO A 238 1.27 -9.62 -11.29
CA PRO A 238 1.25 -8.22 -10.83
C PRO A 238 0.77 -7.21 -11.89
N PHE A 239 0.79 -7.60 -13.17
CA PHE A 239 0.34 -6.78 -14.31
C PHE A 239 -1.10 -7.04 -14.76
N ASN A 240 -1.81 -8.02 -14.21
CA ASN A 240 -3.17 -8.35 -14.65
C ASN A 240 -4.24 -7.47 -14.02
N GLU A 241 -4.04 -6.97 -12.80
CA GLU A 241 -5.00 -6.05 -12.21
C GLU A 241 -4.66 -4.60 -12.57
N SER A 242 -5.56 -3.94 -13.31
CA SER A 242 -5.56 -2.48 -13.47
C SER A 242 -5.72 -1.73 -12.14
N THR A 243 -6.12 -2.45 -11.08
CA THR A 243 -6.34 -1.96 -9.72
C THR A 243 -5.12 -2.09 -8.81
N HIS A 244 -3.97 -2.63 -9.25
CA HIS A 244 -2.83 -2.76 -8.35
C HIS A 244 -2.34 -1.42 -7.78
N ILE A 245 -2.66 -0.32 -8.47
CA ILE A 245 -2.16 0.98 -8.12
C ILE A 245 -3.17 2.05 -8.51
N ASP A 246 -3.63 2.83 -7.52
CA ASP A 246 -4.33 4.10 -7.73
C ASP A 246 -3.36 5.13 -8.33
N TRP A 247 -2.91 4.89 -9.57
CA TRP A 247 -2.12 5.88 -10.28
C TRP A 247 -2.99 7.10 -10.53
N PRO A 248 -2.52 8.30 -10.12
CA PRO A 248 -3.22 9.50 -10.49
C PRO A 248 -3.40 9.55 -12.01
N ARG A 249 -4.58 9.95 -12.50
CA ARG A 249 -4.86 10.03 -13.95
C ARG A 249 -3.80 10.82 -14.73
N TRP A 250 -3.25 11.87 -14.12
CA TRP A 250 -2.17 12.66 -14.72
C TRP A 250 -0.89 11.85 -14.97
N TYR A 251 -0.58 10.87 -14.11
CA TYR A 251 0.62 10.03 -14.24
C TYR A 251 0.44 9.01 -15.37
N LEU A 252 -0.74 8.40 -15.44
CA LEU A 252 -1.12 7.52 -16.56
C LEU A 252 -1.09 8.26 -17.90
N LYS A 253 -1.65 9.47 -17.94
CA LYS A 253 -1.62 10.34 -19.12
C LYS A 253 -0.18 10.70 -19.50
N ALA A 254 0.63 11.14 -18.54
CA ALA A 254 2.02 11.49 -18.80
C ALA A 254 2.90 10.31 -19.27
N ILE A 255 2.59 9.07 -18.86
CA ILE A 255 3.22 7.87 -19.45
C ILE A 255 2.79 7.69 -20.91
N LYS A 256 1.46 7.72 -21.18
CA LYS A 256 0.92 7.55 -22.54
C LYS A 256 1.47 8.58 -23.52
N ASP A 257 1.57 9.83 -23.07
CA ASP A 257 2.04 10.97 -23.86
C ASP A 257 3.58 10.98 -24.01
N GLY A 258 4.30 10.00 -23.43
CA GLY A 258 5.77 9.94 -23.44
C GLY A 258 6.46 11.03 -22.62
N LEU A 259 5.70 11.81 -21.83
CA LEU A 259 6.19 12.94 -21.03
C LEU A 259 6.97 12.49 -19.78
N ILE A 260 6.73 11.26 -19.33
CA ILE A 260 7.59 10.62 -18.33
C ILE A 260 8.55 9.72 -19.08
N VAL A 261 9.74 10.24 -19.35
CA VAL A 261 10.89 9.40 -19.64
C VAL A 261 11.16 8.62 -18.36
N LEU A 262 11.12 7.29 -18.44
CA LEU A 262 11.57 6.40 -17.38
C LEU A 262 13.10 6.49 -17.34
N ASN A 263 13.60 7.67 -16.94
CA ASN A 263 14.95 8.11 -17.23
C ASN A 263 15.96 7.32 -16.40
N THR A 264 17.09 7.02 -17.05
CA THR A 264 18.09 6.02 -16.69
C THR A 264 19.07 6.44 -15.62
N ASP A 265 19.18 7.73 -15.31
CA ASP A 265 20.23 8.24 -14.44
C ASP A 265 19.66 9.28 -13.47
N SER A 266 19.63 8.96 -12.18
CA SER A 266 19.52 9.99 -11.16
C SER A 266 20.35 9.61 -9.93
N THR A 267 21.67 9.68 -10.10
CA THR A 267 22.55 10.15 -9.03
C THR A 267 22.35 11.64 -8.76
N ASP A 268 21.56 12.36 -9.57
CA ASP A 268 21.20 13.75 -9.34
C ASP A 268 20.19 13.90 -8.19
N THR A 269 20.75 14.22 -7.03
CA THR A 269 20.05 14.73 -5.85
C THR A 269 19.40 16.10 -6.06
N GLU A 270 19.53 16.74 -7.23
CA GLU A 270 19.04 18.10 -7.49
C GLU A 270 18.40 18.34 -8.87
N ALA A 271 17.48 17.50 -9.35
CA ALA A 271 16.73 17.84 -10.57
C ALA A 271 15.46 18.66 -10.25
N ARG A 272 15.52 19.98 -10.50
CA ARG A 272 14.40 20.96 -10.56
C ARG A 272 13.29 20.64 -11.59
N ALA A 273 13.12 19.39 -12.01
CA ALA A 273 12.26 19.00 -13.13
C ALA A 273 10.77 18.62 -12.84
N PRO A 274 10.11 18.94 -11.70
CA PRO A 274 8.66 18.68 -11.56
C PRO A 274 7.77 19.93 -11.65
N TYR A 275 8.32 21.15 -11.65
CA TYR A 275 7.51 22.38 -11.69
C TYR A 275 7.08 22.76 -13.12
N VAL A 276 7.96 22.57 -14.11
CA VAL A 276 7.70 22.94 -15.51
C VAL A 276 6.61 22.04 -16.12
N VAL A 277 6.69 20.71 -15.93
CA VAL A 277 5.66 19.77 -16.44
C VAL A 277 4.28 20.00 -15.79
N ARG A 278 4.22 20.48 -14.54
CA ARG A 278 2.95 20.85 -13.90
C ARG A 278 2.36 22.16 -14.44
N GLN A 279 3.20 23.10 -14.87
CA GLN A 279 2.75 24.34 -15.51
C GLN A 279 2.29 24.08 -16.95
N ASP A 280 3.00 23.25 -17.71
CA ASP A 280 2.63 22.94 -19.09
C ASP A 280 1.31 22.15 -19.17
N ILE A 281 1.11 21.15 -18.31
CA ILE A 281 -0.16 20.41 -18.25
C ILE A 281 -1.34 21.31 -17.84
N ARG A 282 -1.11 22.33 -17.00
CA ARG A 282 -2.15 23.33 -16.66
C ARG A 282 -2.41 24.30 -17.82
N SER A 283 -1.38 24.68 -18.58
CA SER A 283 -1.52 25.57 -19.75
C SER A 283 -2.23 24.90 -20.94
N THR A 284 -2.19 23.56 -21.02
CA THR A 284 -2.92 22.79 -22.03
C THR A 284 -4.39 22.47 -21.68
N GLN A 285 -4.93 23.02 -20.58
CA GLN A 285 -6.35 22.83 -20.22
C GLN A 285 -7.34 23.58 -21.14
N ASP A 286 -6.85 24.36 -22.10
CA ASP A 286 -7.66 25.04 -23.12
C ASP A 286 -7.55 24.40 -24.51
N ARG A 287 -7.70 23.08 -24.62
CA ARG A 287 -8.06 22.45 -25.91
C ARG A 287 -9.43 21.77 -25.84
N PRO A 288 -10.38 22.16 -26.72
CA PRO A 288 -11.59 21.40 -26.96
C PRO A 288 -11.28 20.20 -27.86
N PHE A 289 -12.24 19.27 -27.93
CA PHE A 289 -12.25 18.01 -28.68
C PHE A 289 -11.71 16.80 -27.91
N GLU A 290 -12.65 16.16 -27.22
CA GLU A 290 -12.63 14.72 -26.95
C GLU A 290 -12.35 14.00 -28.27
N THR A 291 -11.26 13.24 -28.33
CA THR A 291 -10.93 12.48 -29.55
C THR A 291 -11.96 11.37 -29.79
N GLU A 292 -12.23 11.00 -31.04
CA GLU A 292 -13.14 9.88 -31.36
C GLU A 292 -12.74 8.58 -30.63
N GLU A 293 -11.43 8.38 -30.41
CA GLU A 293 -10.92 7.25 -29.63
C GLU A 293 -11.29 7.33 -28.14
N GLU A 294 -11.30 8.52 -27.54
CA GLU A 294 -11.72 8.74 -26.14
C GLU A 294 -13.24 8.62 -25.95
N ALA A 295 -14.02 9.01 -26.96
CA ALA A 295 -15.47 8.80 -26.99
C ALA A 295 -15.79 7.30 -27.10
N HIS A 296 -15.09 6.59 -28.00
CA HIS A 296 -15.22 5.15 -28.19
C HIS A 296 -14.79 4.34 -26.94
N ASP A 297 -13.71 4.72 -26.27
CA ASP A 297 -13.27 4.09 -25.01
C ASP A 297 -14.29 4.30 -23.87
N ARG A 298 -14.94 5.47 -23.82
CA ARG A 298 -16.00 5.75 -22.84
C ARG A 298 -17.24 4.92 -23.12
N GLU A 299 -17.63 4.80 -24.39
CA GLU A 299 -18.77 4.01 -24.83
C GLU A 299 -18.53 2.50 -24.64
N TYR A 300 -17.31 2.03 -24.87
CA TYR A 300 -16.90 0.66 -24.56
C TYR A 300 -16.95 0.37 -23.05
N GLN A 301 -16.39 1.26 -22.20
CA GLN A 301 -16.47 1.10 -20.75
C GLN A 301 -17.91 1.16 -20.23
N ARG A 302 -18.74 2.01 -20.83
CA ARG A 302 -20.17 2.10 -20.53
C ARG A 302 -20.89 0.80 -20.89
N ARG A 303 -20.67 0.24 -22.09
CA ARG A 303 -21.21 -1.08 -22.47
C ARG A 303 -20.74 -2.19 -21.54
N CYS A 304 -19.44 -2.30 -21.24
CA CYS A 304 -18.94 -3.33 -20.34
C CYS A 304 -19.44 -3.17 -18.89
N TYR A 305 -19.87 -1.98 -18.50
CA TYR A 305 -20.53 -1.72 -17.22
C TYR A 305 -22.02 -2.08 -17.30
N GLU A 306 -22.72 -1.66 -18.35
CA GLU A 306 -24.12 -1.99 -18.60
C GLU A 306 -24.33 -3.50 -18.81
N GLU A 307 -23.46 -4.19 -19.54
CA GLU A 307 -23.45 -5.66 -19.67
C GLU A 307 -23.22 -6.37 -18.34
N ARG A 308 -22.30 -5.87 -17.50
CA ARG A 308 -22.08 -6.42 -16.15
C ARG A 308 -23.26 -6.16 -15.21
N MET A 309 -23.95 -5.04 -15.39
CA MET A 309 -25.11 -4.65 -14.58
C MET A 309 -26.41 -5.31 -15.08
N ASN A 310 -26.52 -5.67 -16.36
CA ASN A 310 -27.62 -6.42 -16.96
C ASN A 310 -27.62 -7.91 -16.57
N VAL A 311 -26.52 -8.42 -16.00
CA VAL A 311 -26.45 -9.77 -15.40
C VAL A 311 -27.08 -9.80 -14.00
N TRP A 312 -27.32 -8.64 -13.38
CA TRP A 312 -27.91 -8.55 -12.05
C TRP A 312 -29.40 -8.19 -12.17
N ASP A 313 -30.25 -8.95 -11.49
CA ASP A 313 -31.66 -8.62 -11.34
C ASP A 313 -31.78 -7.20 -10.72
N PRO A 314 -32.61 -6.29 -11.28
CA PRO A 314 -32.87 -4.97 -10.71
C PRO A 314 -33.20 -4.99 -9.21
N GLU A 315 -33.86 -6.06 -8.75
CA GLU A 315 -34.19 -6.26 -7.34
C GLU A 315 -32.93 -6.56 -6.51
N ASP A 316 -32.00 -7.38 -7.03
CA ASP A 316 -30.70 -7.67 -6.39
C ASP A 316 -29.79 -6.44 -6.28
N LEU A 317 -29.87 -5.54 -7.25
CA LEU A 317 -29.14 -4.25 -7.25
C LEU A 317 -29.68 -3.30 -6.17
N LYS A 318 -31.00 -3.25 -6.02
CA LYS A 318 -31.67 -2.46 -4.97
C LYS A 318 -31.31 -3.00 -3.59
N ASP A 319 -31.30 -4.32 -3.45
CA ASP A 319 -30.91 -5.02 -2.24
C ASP A 319 -29.42 -4.84 -1.91
N ALA A 320 -28.53 -4.91 -2.90
CA ALA A 320 -27.10 -4.65 -2.74
C ALA A 320 -26.83 -3.20 -2.31
N ARG A 321 -27.56 -2.23 -2.87
CA ARG A 321 -27.48 -0.81 -2.45
C ARG A 321 -28.01 -0.60 -1.04
N ALA A 322 -29.10 -1.25 -0.67
CA ALA A 322 -29.64 -1.23 0.69
C ALA A 322 -28.64 -1.83 1.69
N ARG A 323 -28.07 -3.01 1.38
CA ARG A 323 -27.02 -3.67 2.16
C ARG A 323 -25.75 -2.81 2.30
N ALA A 324 -25.30 -2.15 1.25
CA ALA A 324 -24.13 -1.27 1.29
C ALA A 324 -24.38 -0.03 2.16
N THR A 325 -25.59 0.55 2.07
CA THR A 325 -26.00 1.69 2.89
C THR A 325 -26.12 1.31 4.36
N GLU A 326 -26.68 0.13 4.65
CA GLU A 326 -26.80 -0.40 6.00
C GLU A 326 -25.43 -0.76 6.59
N LEU A 327 -24.53 -1.36 5.80
CA LEU A 327 -23.14 -1.59 6.21
C LEU A 327 -22.38 -0.29 6.48
N GLN A 328 -22.62 0.77 5.70
CA GLN A 328 -22.06 2.10 6.00
C GLN A 328 -22.66 2.69 7.28
N ARG A 329 -23.96 2.49 7.53
CA ARG A 329 -24.65 2.93 8.75
C ARG A 329 -24.11 2.20 9.98
N ILE A 330 -24.02 0.87 9.93
CA ILE A 330 -23.41 0.02 10.97
C ILE A 330 -21.95 0.44 11.22
N ARG A 331 -21.15 0.62 10.16
CA ARG A 331 -19.76 1.10 10.30
C ARG A 331 -19.65 2.53 10.84
N ARG A 332 -20.67 3.37 10.68
CA ARG A 332 -20.71 4.72 11.24
C ARG A 332 -21.12 4.70 12.71
N ASN A 333 -22.03 3.79 13.08
CA ASN A 333 -22.54 3.60 14.43
C ASN A 333 -21.60 2.76 15.32
N ALA A 334 -20.79 1.88 14.73
CA ALA A 334 -19.78 1.08 15.41
C ALA A 334 -18.43 1.81 15.61
N ARG A 335 -18.31 3.06 15.12
CA ARG A 335 -17.10 3.86 15.36
C ARG A 335 -17.05 4.33 16.79
N THR A 336 -15.91 4.11 17.44
CA THR A 336 -15.68 4.70 18.75
C THR A 336 -15.56 6.22 18.62
N PRO A 337 -15.99 7.01 19.62
CA PRO A 337 -15.84 8.47 19.61
C PRO A 337 -14.38 8.92 19.34
N TYR A 338 -13.41 8.14 19.79
CA TYR A 338 -11.98 8.34 19.52
C TYR A 338 -11.64 8.23 18.02
N GLN A 339 -12.21 7.26 17.31
CA GLN A 339 -12.03 7.12 15.86
C GLN A 339 -12.67 8.30 15.10
N ILE A 340 -13.84 8.76 15.55
CA ILE A 340 -14.52 9.93 14.95
C ILE A 340 -13.68 11.20 15.13
N GLU A 341 -13.07 11.40 16.31
CA GLU A 341 -12.22 12.56 16.59
C GLU A 341 -10.89 12.50 15.84
N ARG A 342 -10.27 11.32 15.74
CA ARG A 342 -9.08 11.08 14.92
C ARG A 342 -9.34 11.39 13.45
N ASP A 343 -10.45 10.92 12.90
CA ASP A 343 -10.85 11.18 11.51
C ASP A 343 -11.11 12.68 11.27
N ARG A 344 -11.79 13.37 12.21
CA ARG A 344 -12.00 14.82 12.14
C ARG A 344 -10.67 15.58 12.15
N LYS A 345 -9.72 15.16 12.97
CA LYS A 345 -8.38 15.75 13.04
C LYS A 345 -7.63 15.57 11.72
N ILE A 346 -7.61 14.34 11.19
CA ILE A 346 -6.99 14.02 9.90
C ILE A 346 -7.64 14.83 8.77
N HIS A 347 -8.98 14.93 8.76
CA HIS A 347 -9.70 15.71 7.76
C HIS A 347 -9.35 17.20 7.82
N ARG A 348 -9.36 17.82 9.02
CA ARG A 348 -8.98 19.22 9.21
C ARG A 348 -7.55 19.49 8.78
N GLU A 349 -6.63 18.58 9.11
CA GLU A 349 -5.22 18.70 8.74
C GLU A 349 -5.04 18.59 7.22
N ARG A 350 -5.76 17.68 6.56
CA ARG A 350 -5.80 17.57 5.10
C ARG A 350 -6.33 18.83 4.43
N GLN A 351 -7.37 19.44 5.00
CA GLN A 351 -7.92 20.71 4.49
C GLN A 351 -6.95 21.87 4.68
N ARG A 352 -6.28 21.97 5.84
CA ARG A 352 -5.24 22.97 6.09
C ARG A 352 -4.06 22.86 5.12
N ARG A 353 -3.57 21.64 4.86
CA ARG A 353 -2.51 21.39 3.87
C ARG A 353 -2.93 21.77 2.46
N LYS A 354 -4.19 21.52 2.08
CA LYS A 354 -4.73 21.94 0.78
C LYS A 354 -4.86 23.46 0.66
N ALA A 355 -5.28 24.14 1.72
CA ALA A 355 -5.38 25.60 1.75
C ALA A 355 -3.99 26.27 1.73
N ALA A 356 -3.01 25.71 2.44
CA ALA A 356 -1.64 26.22 2.45
C ALA A 356 -0.90 26.04 1.11
N ALA A 357 -1.34 25.10 0.27
CA ALA A 357 -0.74 24.82 -1.04
C ALA A 357 -1.37 25.63 -2.20
N ARG A 358 -2.31 26.54 -1.91
CA ARG A 358 -3.01 27.38 -2.88
C ARG A 358 -2.61 28.83 -2.72
N THR A 359 -2.62 29.59 -3.81
CA THR A 359 -2.45 31.05 -3.74
C THR A 359 -3.64 31.69 -3.01
N PRO A 360 -3.49 32.92 -2.47
CA PRO A 360 -4.59 33.64 -1.83
C PRO A 360 -5.85 33.73 -2.71
N ASP A 361 -5.67 34.03 -4.01
CA ASP A 361 -6.75 34.15 -4.98
C ASP A 361 -7.46 32.81 -5.26
N GLU A 362 -6.69 31.71 -5.37
CA GLU A 362 -7.25 30.36 -5.50
C GLU A 362 -8.04 29.94 -4.24
N ASN A 363 -7.61 30.37 -3.06
CA ASN A 363 -8.33 30.14 -1.81
C ASN A 363 -9.61 30.97 -1.72
N GLU A 364 -9.60 32.20 -2.22
CA GLU A 364 -10.75 33.10 -2.27
C GLU A 364 -11.81 32.58 -3.26
N ALA A 365 -11.40 32.21 -4.47
CA ALA A 365 -12.27 31.58 -5.47
C ALA A 365 -12.89 30.27 -4.94
N ASN A 366 -12.10 29.45 -4.24
CA ASN A 366 -12.61 28.22 -3.64
C ASN A 366 -13.56 28.50 -2.46
N LYS A 367 -13.29 29.51 -1.61
CA LYS A 367 -14.24 29.95 -0.58
C LYS A 367 -15.55 30.44 -1.21
N LYS A 368 -15.50 31.19 -2.31
CA LYS A 368 -16.67 31.66 -3.05
C LYS A 368 -17.48 30.48 -3.63
N TYR A 369 -16.82 29.53 -4.28
CA TYR A 369 -17.44 28.29 -4.77
C TYR A 369 -18.16 27.50 -3.68
N TYR A 370 -17.52 27.28 -2.53
CA TYR A 370 -18.17 26.57 -1.41
C TYR A 370 -19.30 27.39 -0.78
N ARG A 371 -19.19 28.73 -0.73
CA ARG A 371 -20.29 29.60 -0.26
C ARG A 371 -21.49 29.54 -1.20
N GLU A 372 -21.29 29.53 -2.51
CA GLU A 372 -22.36 29.45 -3.51
C GLU A 372 -22.98 28.05 -3.58
N LYS A 373 -22.17 26.99 -3.65
CA LYS A 373 -22.64 25.60 -3.72
C LYS A 373 -23.47 25.19 -2.49
N PHE A 374 -23.11 25.70 -1.31
CA PHE A 374 -23.83 25.41 -0.07
C PHE A 374 -24.84 26.50 0.32
N ARG A 375 -24.93 27.61 -0.43
CA ARG A 375 -26.01 28.59 -0.31
C ARG A 375 -27.36 27.95 -0.61
N GLY A 376 -27.44 27.15 -1.68
CA GLY A 376 -28.65 26.42 -2.06
C GLY A 376 -29.06 25.34 -1.04
N ILE A 377 -28.10 24.67 -0.39
CA ILE A 377 -28.38 23.64 0.62
C ILE A 377 -28.92 24.26 1.92
N ARG A 378 -28.45 25.44 2.31
CA ARG A 378 -29.01 26.18 3.46
C ARG A 378 -30.29 26.94 3.13
N ALA A 379 -30.48 27.36 1.88
CA ALA A 379 -31.70 28.01 1.43
C ALA A 379 -32.87 27.02 1.26
N ASN A 380 -32.59 25.76 0.95
CA ASN A 380 -33.60 24.69 0.83
C ASN A 380 -33.90 23.94 2.13
N GLU A 381 -33.12 24.13 3.21
CA GLU A 381 -33.56 23.75 4.56
C GLU A 381 -34.48 24.85 5.09
N THR A 382 -35.78 24.73 4.83
CA THR A 382 -36.74 25.64 5.44
C THR A 382 -36.71 25.48 6.96
N ALA A 383 -37.04 26.54 7.71
CA ALA A 383 -37.22 26.43 9.17
C ALA A 383 -38.21 25.31 9.55
N ALA A 384 -39.14 24.99 8.64
CA ALA A 384 -40.08 23.87 8.76
C ALA A 384 -39.41 22.50 8.71
N ASP A 385 -38.35 22.30 7.90
CA ASP A 385 -37.63 21.02 7.82
C ASP A 385 -36.76 20.76 9.05
N LYS A 386 -36.13 21.81 9.59
CA LYS A 386 -35.42 21.73 10.88
C LYS A 386 -36.36 21.45 12.05
N LYS A 387 -37.54 22.08 12.03
CA LYS A 387 -38.60 21.83 13.00
C LYS A 387 -39.12 20.39 12.89
N LYS A 388 -39.40 19.88 11.68
CA LYS A 388 -39.79 18.48 11.44
C LYS A 388 -38.76 17.46 11.90
N ALA A 389 -37.47 17.70 11.69
CA ALA A 389 -36.41 16.80 12.16
C ALA A 389 -36.29 16.80 13.70
N SER A 390 -36.36 17.98 14.32
CA SER A 390 -36.43 18.11 15.78
C SER A 390 -37.67 17.43 16.37
N ASP A 391 -38.83 17.62 15.74
CA ASP A 391 -40.10 17.06 16.20
C ASP A 391 -40.15 15.54 16.04
N ARG A 392 -39.55 14.98 14.97
CA ARG A 392 -39.33 13.52 14.84
C ARG A 392 -38.45 12.96 15.94
N SER A 393 -37.30 13.59 16.23
CA SER A 393 -36.42 13.12 17.30
C SER A 393 -37.06 13.25 18.69
N LYS A 394 -37.88 14.27 18.93
CA LYS A 394 -38.66 14.40 20.18
C LYS A 394 -39.75 13.33 20.28
N LYS A 395 -40.43 13.01 19.18
CA LYS A 395 -41.46 11.98 19.11
C LYS A 395 -40.86 10.58 19.32
N GLU A 396 -39.77 10.25 18.63
CA GLU A 396 -39.02 9.00 18.84
C GLU A 396 -38.50 8.86 20.27
N TRP A 397 -38.08 9.95 20.91
CA TRP A 397 -37.69 9.93 22.32
C TRP A 397 -38.91 9.75 23.24
N ALA A 398 -40.05 10.35 22.92
CA ALA A 398 -41.28 10.22 23.70
C ALA A 398 -41.83 8.79 23.67
N GLU A 399 -41.75 8.12 22.51
CA GLU A 399 -42.24 6.74 22.27
C GLU A 399 -41.39 5.64 22.94
N LYS A 400 -40.16 5.95 23.36
CA LYS A 400 -39.33 5.00 24.12
C LYS A 400 -39.93 4.64 25.47
N SER A 401 -39.84 3.36 25.84
CA SER A 401 -40.32 2.91 27.14
C SER A 401 -39.51 3.55 28.29
N PRO A 402 -40.08 3.64 29.51
CA PRO A 402 -39.34 4.12 30.68
C PRO A 402 -38.04 3.34 30.93
N GLU A 403 -38.04 2.02 30.65
CA GLU A 403 -36.88 1.14 30.77
C GLU A 403 -35.80 1.46 29.73
N GLU A 404 -36.18 1.71 28.49
CA GLU A 404 -35.23 2.12 27.44
C GLU A 404 -34.62 3.50 27.74
N LYS A 405 -35.43 4.44 28.25
CA LYS A 405 -34.95 5.76 28.69
C LYS A 405 -33.97 5.64 29.86
N ALA A 406 -34.27 4.76 30.83
CA ALA A 406 -33.38 4.48 31.96
C ALA A 406 -32.07 3.83 31.49
N ALA A 407 -32.12 2.85 30.59
CA ALA A 407 -30.94 2.19 30.03
C ALA A 407 -30.04 3.16 29.23
N ILE A 408 -30.64 4.06 28.43
CA ILE A 408 -29.88 5.08 27.70
C ILE A 408 -29.25 6.09 28.67
N SER A 409 -29.97 6.51 29.70
CA SER A 409 -29.46 7.41 30.74
C SER A 409 -28.29 6.79 31.51
N GLN A 410 -28.42 5.52 31.88
CA GLN A 410 -27.39 4.76 32.58
C GLN A 410 -26.13 4.59 31.72
N ARG A 411 -26.27 4.22 30.45
CA ARG A 411 -25.14 4.17 29.48
C ARG A 411 -24.45 5.53 29.31
N GLN A 412 -25.21 6.63 29.32
CA GLN A 412 -24.63 7.98 29.27
C GLN A 412 -23.86 8.32 30.54
N LYS A 413 -24.33 7.87 31.71
CA LYS A 413 -23.64 8.05 32.99
C LYS A 413 -22.33 7.25 33.05
N GLU A 414 -22.37 5.98 32.67
CA GLU A 414 -21.20 5.09 32.56
C GLU A 414 -20.18 5.65 31.55
N TYR A 415 -20.66 6.19 30.42
CA TYR A 415 -19.79 6.86 29.44
C TYR A 415 -19.07 8.09 30.01
N ARG A 416 -19.76 8.94 30.79
CA ARG A 416 -19.13 10.11 31.43
C ARG A 416 -18.11 9.70 32.49
N GLN A 417 -18.38 8.62 33.23
CA GLN A 417 -17.46 8.08 34.24
C GLN A 417 -16.20 7.51 33.58
N THR A 418 -16.34 6.64 32.59
CA THR A 418 -15.19 6.07 31.84
C THR A 418 -14.36 7.16 31.15
N LEU A 419 -14.98 8.19 30.58
CA LEU A 419 -14.25 9.31 29.98
C LEU A 419 -13.41 10.07 31.02
N SER A 420 -13.95 10.29 32.22
CA SER A 420 -13.25 10.92 33.35
C SER A 420 -12.09 10.06 33.84
N GLU A 421 -12.27 8.74 33.94
CA GLU A 421 -11.23 7.78 34.34
C GLU A 421 -10.08 7.73 33.33
N VAL A 422 -10.38 7.65 32.03
CA VAL A 422 -9.37 7.68 30.97
C VAL A 422 -8.59 9.00 30.98
N GLN A 423 -9.27 10.12 31.25
CA GLN A 423 -8.61 11.43 31.38
C GLN A 423 -7.70 11.48 32.62
N ARG A 424 -8.14 10.94 33.76
CA ARG A 424 -7.31 10.82 34.98
C ARG A 424 -6.11 9.90 34.78
N ALA A 425 -6.28 8.75 34.12
CA ALA A 425 -5.19 7.82 33.83
C ALA A 425 -4.11 8.47 32.94
N ARG A 426 -4.52 9.20 31.89
CA ARG A 426 -3.60 9.97 31.04
C ARG A 426 -2.88 11.09 31.79
N ALA A 427 -3.56 11.75 32.74
CA ALA A 427 -2.94 12.76 33.57
C ALA A 427 -1.88 12.14 34.50
N LEU A 428 -2.16 10.97 35.09
CA LEU A 428 -1.22 10.22 35.91
C LEU A 428 -0.01 9.71 35.11
N GLU A 429 -0.21 9.18 33.90
CA GLU A 429 0.91 8.78 33.02
C GLU A 429 1.81 9.96 32.69
N LYS A 430 1.24 11.13 32.38
CA LYS A 430 2.01 12.35 32.13
C LYS A 430 2.79 12.80 33.37
N LEU A 431 2.21 12.65 34.56
CA LEU A 431 2.85 13.03 35.81
C LEU A 431 4.01 12.08 36.14
N LYS A 432 3.81 10.76 36.03
CA LYS A 432 4.87 9.74 36.18
C LYS A 432 6.01 9.96 35.17
N ALA A 433 5.68 10.24 33.91
CA ALA A 433 6.69 10.54 32.89
C ALA A 433 7.50 11.81 33.21
N ARG A 434 6.87 12.79 33.87
CA ARG A 434 7.54 14.02 34.31
C ARG A 434 8.45 13.77 35.52
N GLU A 435 8.00 12.99 36.50
CA GLU A 435 8.81 12.60 37.65
C GLU A 435 10.04 11.78 37.24
N LEU A 436 9.88 10.84 36.31
CA LEU A 436 10.98 10.03 35.78
C LEU A 436 12.05 10.91 35.12
N ARG A 437 11.62 11.89 34.31
CA ARG A 437 12.53 12.89 33.72
C ARG A 437 13.26 13.72 34.77
N TYR A 438 12.57 14.18 35.80
CA TYR A 438 13.22 14.93 36.88
C TYR A 438 14.22 14.08 37.68
N ALA A 439 13.92 12.79 37.89
CA ALA A 439 14.84 11.86 38.54
C ALA A 439 16.10 11.63 37.69
N GLU A 440 15.94 11.44 36.38
CA GLU A 440 17.06 11.34 35.43
C GLU A 440 17.90 12.62 35.39
N GLU A 441 17.27 13.79 35.34
CA GLU A 441 17.97 15.08 35.39
C GLU A 441 18.74 15.29 36.70
N ARG A 442 18.18 14.85 37.84
CA ARG A 442 18.89 14.89 39.14
C ARG A 442 20.09 13.95 39.18
N LYS A 443 19.99 12.74 38.61
CA LYS A 443 21.11 11.81 38.50
C LYS A 443 22.23 12.38 37.64
N LEU A 444 21.88 12.97 36.49
CA LEU A 444 22.84 13.63 35.60
C LEU A 444 23.54 14.81 36.28
N LYS A 445 22.81 15.64 37.05
CA LYS A 445 23.40 16.76 37.80
C LYS A 445 24.32 16.34 38.95
N LYS A 446 24.08 15.18 39.56
CA LYS A 446 25.00 14.62 40.57
C LYS A 446 26.27 14.07 39.93
N ALA A 447 26.12 13.34 38.82
CA ALA A 447 27.25 12.79 38.07
C ALA A 447 28.14 13.85 37.41
N SER A 448 27.63 15.07 37.16
CA SER A 448 28.44 16.17 36.63
C SER A 448 29.19 16.97 37.72
N LYS A 449 29.00 16.65 39.01
CA LYS A 449 29.65 17.33 40.14
C LYS A 449 30.66 16.44 40.88
N SER A 450 30.66 15.13 40.60
CA SER A 450 31.73 14.18 40.92
C SER A 450 32.70 14.10 39.76
#